data_AF-A0A9X5PAK9-F1
#
_entry.id   AF-A0A9X5PAK9-F1
#
_cell.length_a   1.000
_cell.length_b   1.000
_cell.length_c   1.000
_cell.angle_alpha   90.00
_cell.angle_beta   90.00
_cell.angle_gamma   90.00
#
_symmetry.space_group_name_H-M   'P 1'
#
loop_
_entity.id
_entity.type
_entity.pdbx_description
1 polymer ?
#
loop_
_entity_poly.entity_id
_entity_poly.type
_entity_poly.pdbx_seq_one_letter_code
_entity_poly.pdbx_strand_id
1 'polypeptide(L)'
;MPLIYAYLGLAASAFTSATILPGTSEAAFAAFIYTYPEQAYGAWLCAGLANGLGSMVSYWMGRLIPSKKMSSEKTLRLLRRWGTLPLLFAWLPVIGDALPIAAGWLRLNPYTSALMLLTGKILRYGIILAGIKGMM
;
A
#
# COMPACT_ATOMS: atom_id res chain seq x y z
N MET A 1 -15.21 -10.38 19.32
CA MET A 1 -15.46 -10.49 17.87
C MET A 1 -14.82 -11.77 17.36
N PRO A 2 -15.48 -12.56 16.50
CA PRO A 2 -14.83 -13.66 15.80
C PRO A 2 -13.60 -13.18 15.02
N LEU A 3 -12.51 -13.95 15.08
CA LEU A 3 -11.21 -13.61 14.47
C LEU A 3 -11.33 -13.25 12.98
N ILE A 4 -12.22 -13.92 12.26
CA ILE A 4 -12.49 -13.64 10.84
C ILE A 4 -12.96 -12.20 10.60
N TYR A 5 -13.81 -11.64 11.47
CA TYR A 5 -14.28 -10.25 11.31
C TYR A 5 -13.18 -9.24 11.60
N ALA A 6 -12.27 -9.55 12.53
CA ALA A 6 -11.09 -8.72 12.76
C ALA A 6 -10.19 -8.69 11.51
N TYR A 7 -9.98 -9.85 10.87
CA TYR A 7 -9.23 -9.92 9.61
C TYR A 7 -9.92 -9.20 8.46
N LEU A 8 -11.25 -9.36 8.32
CA LEU A 8 -12.02 -8.65 7.29
C LEU A 8 -11.99 -7.13 7.50
N GLY A 9 -12.12 -6.67 8.75
CA GLY A 9 -12.01 -5.26 9.11
C GLY A 9 -10.62 -4.70 8.81
N LEU A 10 -9.57 -5.44 9.17
CA LEU A 10 -8.18 -5.07 8.85
C LEU A 10 -7.95 -5.02 7.34
N ALA A 11 -8.39 -6.04 6.59
CA ALA A 11 -8.25 -6.08 5.15
C ALA A 11 -9.00 -4.92 4.46
N ALA A 12 -10.24 -4.65 4.88
CA ALA A 12 -11.03 -3.55 4.34
C ALA A 12 -10.37 -2.20 4.63
N SER A 13 -9.93 -1.97 5.87
CA SER A 13 -9.20 -0.77 6.26
C SER A 13 -7.90 -0.61 5.46
N ALA A 14 -7.09 -1.67 5.37
CA ALA A 14 -5.84 -1.66 4.62
C ALA A 14 -6.07 -1.45 3.12
N PHE A 15 -7.10 -2.04 2.53
CA PHE A 15 -7.43 -1.86 1.11
C PHE A 15 -7.84 -0.43 0.79
N THR A 16 -8.75 0.17 1.58
CA THR A 16 -9.25 1.54 1.35
C THR A 16 -8.25 2.63 1.74
N SER A 17 -7.33 2.34 2.67
CA SER A 17 -6.25 3.28 3.02
C SER A 17 -5.20 3.41 1.92
N ALA A 18 -5.22 2.57 0.90
CA ALA A 18 -4.33 2.68 -0.25
C ALA A 18 -4.71 3.83 -1.21
N THR A 19 -5.81 4.55 -0.95
CA THR A 19 -6.36 5.57 -1.87
C THR A 19 -6.69 6.92 -1.23
N ILE A 20 -7.00 7.03 0.06
CA ILE A 20 -7.69 8.24 0.59
C ILE A 20 -7.19 8.75 1.97
N LEU A 21 -6.71 7.91 2.90
CA LEU A 21 -6.43 8.36 4.29
C LEU A 21 -5.13 7.77 4.88
N PRO A 22 -4.07 8.60 5.07
CA PRO A 22 -2.87 8.14 5.77
C PRO A 22 -3.18 7.82 7.24
N GLY A 23 -2.59 6.74 7.76
CA GLY A 23 -2.63 6.38 9.20
C GLY A 23 -3.83 5.55 9.65
N THR A 24 -4.90 5.45 8.85
CA THR A 24 -6.11 4.72 9.26
C THR A 24 -5.90 3.20 9.31
N SER A 25 -5.19 2.64 8.33
CA SER A 25 -4.84 1.22 8.33
C SER A 25 -3.80 0.83 9.37
N GLU A 26 -2.90 1.75 9.74
CA GLU A 26 -1.84 1.50 10.73
C GLU A 26 -2.41 1.45 12.13
N ALA A 27 -3.37 2.33 12.45
CA ALA A 27 -4.11 2.28 13.70
C ALA A 27 -4.91 0.97 13.83
N ALA A 28 -5.61 0.57 12.75
CA ALA A 28 -6.35 -0.70 12.71
C ALA A 28 -5.42 -1.91 12.89
N PHE A 29 -4.26 -1.89 12.24
CA PHE A 29 -3.24 -2.95 12.35
C PHE A 29 -2.66 -3.03 13.77
N ALA A 30 -2.30 -1.90 14.38
CA ALA A 30 -1.80 -1.87 15.75
C ALA A 30 -2.83 -2.37 16.76
N ALA A 31 -4.09 -1.93 16.62
CA ALA A 31 -5.19 -2.40 17.47
C ALA A 31 -5.43 -3.91 17.31
N PHE A 32 -5.34 -4.44 16.08
CA PHE A 32 -5.43 -5.88 15.83
C PHE A 32 -4.32 -6.63 16.58
N ILE A 33 -3.05 -6.22 16.43
CA ILE A 33 -1.92 -6.89 17.09
C ILE A 33 -2.03 -6.84 18.60
N TYR A 34 -2.47 -5.71 19.16
CA TYR A 34 -2.65 -5.58 20.61
C TYR A 34 -3.74 -6.53 21.13
N THR A 35 -4.79 -6.78 20.33
CA THR A 35 -5.90 -7.67 20.71
C THR A 35 -5.57 -9.15 20.47
N TYR A 36 -4.83 -9.46 19.40
CA TYR A 36 -4.51 -10.82 18.94
C TYR A 36 -3.00 -10.94 18.61
N PRO A 37 -2.10 -10.84 19.61
CA PRO A 37 -0.65 -10.82 19.39
C PRO A 37 -0.12 -12.10 18.74
N GLU A 38 -0.76 -13.24 19.00
CA GLU A 38 -0.45 -14.53 18.38
C GLU A 38 -0.72 -14.57 16.87
N GLN A 39 -1.57 -13.67 16.38
CA GLN A 39 -1.96 -13.57 14.96
C GLN A 39 -1.14 -12.52 14.18
N ALA A 40 -0.12 -11.93 14.80
CA ALA A 40 0.62 -10.79 14.23
C ALA A 40 1.18 -11.02 12.82
N TYR A 41 1.73 -12.20 12.54
CA TYR A 41 2.26 -12.51 11.20
C TYR A 41 1.14 -12.69 10.14
N GLY A 42 0.01 -13.28 10.54
CA GLY A 42 -1.16 -13.38 9.68
C GLY A 42 -1.75 -12.01 9.37
N ALA A 43 -1.87 -11.16 10.39
CA ALA A 43 -2.31 -9.76 10.24
C ALA A 43 -1.38 -8.98 9.32
N TRP A 44 -0.06 -9.17 9.46
CA TRP A 44 0.96 -8.51 8.65
C TRP A 44 0.81 -8.83 7.16
N LEU A 45 0.70 -10.12 6.83
CA LEU A 45 0.48 -10.56 5.45
C LEU A 45 -0.87 -10.08 4.92
N CYS A 46 -1.93 -10.21 5.72
CA CYS A 46 -3.28 -9.78 5.33
C CYS A 46 -3.31 -8.28 4.98
N ALA A 47 -2.80 -7.42 5.87
CA ALA A 47 -2.77 -5.98 5.67
C ALA A 47 -1.86 -5.57 4.49
N GLY A 48 -0.68 -6.19 4.37
CA GLY A 48 0.24 -5.94 3.26
C GLY A 48 -0.35 -6.29 1.89
N LEU A 49 -0.97 -7.47 1.77
CA LEU A 49 -1.64 -7.91 0.54
C LEU A 49 -2.84 -7.03 0.21
N ALA A 50 -3.73 -6.77 1.18
CA ALA A 50 -4.91 -5.94 0.97
C ALA A 50 -4.54 -4.51 0.51
N ASN A 51 -3.54 -3.89 1.16
CA ASN A 51 -3.08 -2.54 0.77
C ASN A 51 -2.38 -2.54 -0.60
N GLY A 52 -1.63 -3.60 -0.94
CA GLY A 52 -1.01 -3.76 -2.26
C GLY A 52 -2.05 -3.90 -3.37
N LEU A 53 -3.12 -4.68 -3.13
CA LEU A 53 -4.26 -4.79 -4.03
C LEU A 53 -4.99 -3.46 -4.20
N GLY A 54 -5.23 -2.72 -3.11
CA GLY A 54 -5.79 -1.37 -3.16
C GLY A 54 -4.93 -0.42 -4.00
N SER A 55 -3.60 -0.52 -3.88
CA SER A 55 -2.67 0.28 -4.70
C SER A 55 -2.73 -0.09 -6.19
N MET A 56 -3.01 -1.35 -6.52
CA MET A 56 -3.25 -1.75 -7.91
C MET A 56 -4.52 -1.13 -8.49
N VAL A 57 -5.56 -0.90 -7.68
CA VAL A 57 -6.74 -0.14 -8.11
C VAL A 57 -6.32 1.27 -8.50
N SER A 58 -5.53 1.96 -7.68
CA SER A 58 -4.98 3.29 -8.00
C SER A 58 -4.17 3.29 -9.30
N TYR A 59 -3.36 2.26 -9.52
CA TYR A 59 -2.63 2.08 -10.78
C TYR A 59 -3.57 1.90 -11.98
N TRP A 60 -4.61 1.09 -11.87
CA TRP A 60 -5.59 0.93 -12.95
C TRP A 60 -6.39 2.20 -13.22
N MET A 61 -6.76 2.95 -12.19
CA MET A 61 -7.33 4.29 -12.33
C MET A 61 -6.38 5.21 -13.11
N GLY A 62 -5.09 5.18 -12.78
CA GLY A 62 -4.02 5.86 -13.53
C GLY A 62 -4.03 5.56 -15.03
N ARG A 63 -4.22 4.30 -15.41
CA ARG A 63 -4.29 3.87 -16.81
C ARG A 63 -5.48 4.43 -17.59
N LEU A 64 -6.58 4.73 -16.90
CA LEU A 64 -7.81 5.26 -17.50
C LEU A 64 -7.78 6.79 -17.64
N ILE A 65 -6.86 7.48 -16.96
CA ILE A 65 -6.75 8.94 -17.00
C ILE A 65 -6.18 9.41 -18.36
N PRO A 66 -6.82 10.37 -19.06
CA PRO A 66 -6.33 10.90 -20.33
C PRO A 66 -4.95 11.58 -20.23
N SER A 67 -4.14 11.45 -21.28
CA SER A 67 -2.71 11.86 -21.33
C SER A 67 -2.39 13.35 -21.18
N LYS A 68 -3.40 14.25 -21.07
CA LYS A 68 -3.16 15.71 -21.00
C LYS A 68 -3.18 16.29 -19.59
N LYS A 69 -3.67 15.53 -18.60
CA LYS A 69 -3.70 15.96 -17.21
C LYS A 69 -3.33 14.74 -16.38
N MET A 70 -2.28 14.88 -15.59
CA MET A 70 -2.17 14.32 -14.23
C MET A 70 -0.77 13.77 -13.92
N SER A 71 -0.40 14.00 -12.66
CA SER A 71 0.87 13.72 -11.99
C SER A 71 1.91 14.83 -12.05
N SER A 72 2.59 15.00 -10.91
CA SER A 72 3.71 15.93 -10.75
C SER A 72 4.82 15.56 -11.73
N GLU A 73 5.38 16.56 -12.40
CA GLU A 73 6.50 16.39 -13.31
C GLU A 73 7.70 15.68 -12.64
N LYS A 74 7.86 15.87 -11.32
CA LYS A 74 8.87 15.16 -10.50
C LYS A 74 8.59 13.66 -10.44
N THR A 75 7.34 13.26 -10.17
CA THR A 75 6.92 11.84 -10.10
C THR A 75 7.10 11.15 -11.46
N LEU A 76 6.73 11.85 -12.54
CA LEU A 76 6.91 11.34 -13.90
C LEU A 76 8.39 11.18 -14.27
N ARG A 77 9.25 12.15 -13.95
CA ARG A 77 10.71 12.03 -14.16
C ARG A 77 11.30 10.86 -13.38
N LEU A 78 10.87 10.67 -12.13
CA LEU A 78 11.34 9.56 -11.29
C LEU A 78 10.97 8.20 -11.90
N LEU A 79 9.70 8.00 -12.28
CA LEU A 79 9.23 6.75 -12.89
C LEU A 79 9.79 6.52 -14.29
N ARG A 80 10.05 7.57 -15.08
CA ARG A 80 10.73 7.43 -16.38
C ARG A 80 12.19 7.00 -16.23
N ARG A 81 12.88 7.48 -15.18
CA ARG A 81 14.29 7.14 -14.93
C ARG A 81 14.47 5.77 -14.30
N TRP A 82 13.61 5.40 -13.35
CA TRP A 82 13.78 4.19 -12.52
C TRP A 82 12.72 3.11 -12.76
N GLY A 83 11.80 3.34 -13.70
CA GLY A 83 10.72 2.40 -14.01
C GLY A 83 9.78 2.19 -12.83
N THR A 84 9.57 0.93 -12.45
CA THR A 84 8.66 0.54 -11.36
C THR A 84 9.30 0.57 -9.98
N LEU A 85 10.63 0.69 -9.87
CA LEU A 85 11.34 0.65 -8.58
C LEU A 85 10.81 1.66 -7.53
N PRO A 86 10.47 2.91 -7.90
CA PRO A 86 9.91 3.88 -6.94
C PRO A 86 8.60 3.41 -6.27
N LEU A 87 7.88 2.46 -6.87
CA LEU A 87 6.62 1.94 -6.31
C LEU A 87 6.84 1.17 -5.01
N LEU A 88 8.05 0.69 -4.72
CA LEU A 88 8.41 0.13 -3.41
C LEU A 88 8.20 1.14 -2.27
N PHE A 89 8.30 2.43 -2.58
CA PHE A 89 8.17 3.53 -1.64
C PHE A 89 6.80 4.20 -1.70
N ALA A 90 5.81 3.59 -2.36
CA ALA A 90 4.43 4.07 -2.46
C ALA A 90 3.63 4.00 -1.13
N TRP A 91 4.33 3.88 0.00
CA TRP A 91 3.77 3.96 1.34
C TRP A 91 4.29 5.16 2.13
N LEU A 92 5.29 5.89 1.60
CA LEU A 92 5.80 7.10 2.25
C LEU A 92 4.75 8.22 2.22
N PRO A 93 4.64 9.01 3.30
CA PRO A 93 3.75 10.17 3.34
C PRO A 93 4.10 11.13 2.19
N VAL A 94 3.10 11.84 1.65
CA VAL A 94 3.21 12.82 0.55
C VAL A 94 3.31 12.24 -0.87
N ILE A 95 3.93 11.06 -1.06
CA ILE A 95 4.23 10.53 -2.41
C ILE A 95 3.41 9.26 -2.73
N GLY A 96 2.92 8.58 -1.69
CA GLY A 96 2.35 7.22 -1.75
C GLY A 96 1.31 7.00 -2.83
N ASP A 97 0.20 7.75 -2.82
CA ASP A 97 -0.94 7.47 -3.71
C ASP A 97 -0.74 8.00 -5.13
N ALA A 98 0.14 8.98 -5.31
CA ALA A 98 0.46 9.53 -6.62
C ALA A 98 1.31 8.57 -7.47
N LEU A 99 2.15 7.74 -6.84
CA LEU A 99 3.06 6.83 -7.53
C LEU A 99 2.35 5.70 -8.30
N PRO A 100 1.42 4.93 -7.71
CA PRO A 100 0.66 3.92 -8.44
C PRO A 100 -0.12 4.52 -9.60
N ILE A 101 -0.83 5.64 -9.36
CA ILE A 101 -1.58 6.36 -10.39
C ILE A 101 -0.65 6.79 -11.53
N ALA A 102 0.51 7.37 -11.22
CA ALA A 102 1.47 7.82 -12.22
C ALA A 102 2.09 6.65 -13.01
N ALA A 103 2.37 5.52 -12.36
CA ALA A 103 2.84 4.31 -13.03
C ALA A 103 1.78 3.74 -13.99
N GLY A 104 0.52 3.79 -13.57
CA GLY A 104 -0.62 3.44 -14.42
C GLY A 104 -0.74 4.37 -15.62
N TRP A 105 -0.66 5.67 -15.39
CA TRP A 105 -0.73 6.68 -16.44
C TRP A 105 0.39 6.54 -17.47
N LEU A 106 1.62 6.24 -17.01
CA LEU A 106 2.77 5.89 -17.86
C LEU A 106 2.66 4.51 -18.53
N ARG A 107 1.62 3.74 -18.21
CA ARG A 107 1.38 2.38 -18.71
C ARG A 107 2.57 1.44 -18.48
N LEU A 108 3.24 1.59 -17.32
CA LEU A 108 4.30 0.66 -16.91
C LEU A 108 3.76 -0.77 -16.81
N ASN A 109 4.60 -1.79 -16.92
CA ASN A 109 4.14 -3.18 -16.88
C ASN A 109 3.38 -3.49 -15.56
N PRO A 110 2.15 -4.03 -15.62
CA PRO A 110 1.32 -4.27 -14.44
C PRO A 110 1.90 -5.30 -13.49
N TYR A 111 2.58 -6.33 -13.99
CA TYR A 111 3.12 -7.40 -13.16
C TYR A 111 4.29 -6.90 -12.32
N THR A 112 5.21 -6.15 -12.93
CA THR A 112 6.32 -5.55 -12.19
C THR A 112 5.85 -4.44 -11.27
N SER A 113 4.81 -3.69 -11.64
CA SER A 113 4.19 -2.70 -10.77
C SER A 113 3.53 -3.36 -9.55
N ALA A 114 2.76 -4.43 -9.77
CA ALA A 114 2.13 -5.20 -8.70
C ALA A 114 3.17 -5.78 -7.74
N LEU A 115 4.25 -6.37 -8.27
CA LEU A 115 5.34 -6.90 -7.45
C LEU A 115 5.95 -5.82 -6.56
N MET A 116 6.34 -4.68 -7.13
CA MET A 116 6.94 -3.58 -6.36
C MET A 116 5.98 -3.00 -5.32
N LEU A 117 4.70 -2.83 -5.67
CA LEU A 117 3.69 -2.33 -4.72
C LEU A 117 3.47 -3.31 -3.58
N LEU A 118 3.26 -4.60 -3.88
CA LEU A 118 3.08 -5.65 -2.87
C LEU A 118 4.28 -5.74 -1.94
N THR A 119 5.49 -5.81 -2.50
CA THR A 119 6.73 -5.83 -1.71
C THR A 119 6.82 -4.59 -0.83
N GLY A 120 6.57 -3.39 -1.37
CA GLY A 120 6.59 -2.15 -0.60
C GLY A 120 5.61 -2.13 0.57
N LYS A 121 4.36 -2.60 0.35
CA LYS A 121 3.35 -2.64 1.43
C LYS A 121 3.68 -3.69 2.48
N ILE A 122 4.13 -4.89 2.08
CA ILE A 122 4.58 -5.91 3.02
C ILE A 122 5.74 -5.38 3.87
N LEU A 123 6.72 -4.71 3.26
CA LEU A 123 7.83 -4.09 3.99
C LEU A 123 7.33 -3.02 4.99
N ARG A 124 6.43 -2.13 4.58
CA ARG A 124 5.82 -1.12 5.46
C ARG A 124 5.23 -1.74 6.73
N TYR A 125 4.31 -2.69 6.57
CA TYR A 125 3.68 -3.32 7.73
C TYR A 125 4.67 -4.18 8.53
N GLY A 126 5.73 -4.69 7.91
CA GLY A 126 6.82 -5.38 8.60
C GLY A 126 7.59 -4.45 9.54
N ILE A 127 7.90 -3.23 9.08
CA ILE A 127 8.54 -2.18 9.90
C ILE A 127 7.62 -1.80 11.07
N ILE A 128 6.33 -1.61 10.82
CA ILE A 128 5.36 -1.27 11.86
C ILE A 128 5.25 -2.41 12.89
N LEU A 129 5.16 -3.66 12.43
CA LEU A 129 5.11 -4.83 13.30
C LEU A 129 6.37 -4.95 14.17
N ALA A 130 7.56 -4.74 13.58
CA ALA A 130 8.81 -4.75 14.33
C ALA A 130 8.83 -3.66 15.42
N GLY A 131 8.33 -2.46 15.09
CA GLY A 131 8.17 -1.37 16.06
C GLY A 131 7.22 -1.74 17.21
N ILE A 132 6.05 -2.29 16.91
CA ILE A 132 5.07 -2.71 17.93
C ILE A 132 5.67 -3.80 18.82
N LYS A 133 6.30 -4.84 18.24
CA LYS A 133 6.92 -5.93 19.01
C LYS A 133 8.08 -5.46 19.89
N GLY A 134 8.81 -4.41 19.50
CA GLY A 134 9.88 -3.85 20.32
C GLY A 134 9.39 -3.01 21.51
N MET A 135 8.11 -2.64 21.53
CA MET A 135 7.48 -1.85 22.60
C MET A 135 6.69 -2.69 23.61
N MET A 136 6.44 -3.97 23.29
CA MET A 136 5.76 -4.94 24.15
C MET A 136 6.77 -5.74 24.97
#